data_AF-A0A6J1ERD4-F1
#
_entry.id   AF-A0A6J1ERD4-F1
#
_cell.length_a   1.000
_cell.length_b   1.000
_cell.length_c   1.000
_cell.angle_alpha   90.00
_cell.angle_beta   90.00
_cell.angle_gamma   90.00
#
_symmetry.space_group_name_H-M   'P 1'
#
loop_
_entity.id
_entity.type
_entity.pdbx_description
1 polymer ?
#
loop_
_entity_poly.entity_id
_entity_poly.type
_entity_poly.pdbx_seq_one_letter_code
_entity_poly.pdbx_strand_id
1 'polypeptide(L)'
;MFYLLISFLSFILLSKSFSYKRLPPWEAKMSLFSPFLLTWFHKGSLSLSFFQLFTLSDPPLKSTKLESSDEKKGTSLLDLPNLALESILDRLSPSDLCKMANVCTHLRNACEDEYLWEKRMNQKWGNLIGNSACKQWHMHIAHKRRSKLSTPSQNRGLLSSCFGGLSKFMRPKSESKGKIKRSLPIDSKKAWYQSLESGKLWFPAQVFNRESGHAGFMLSCYDAQISYDSQTDMFKARYPPHGRRAIEENIAWNRVRAPPVDTPPHVLHVSDCLADLKPGDHVEIQWRKSKEFSYGWWYGVIAHLESCDGSGANECGCCSNEMVMFEFSQYSIGSRWRKTMIDRKRHKEAGNEGDGYYGGVRKVYKEEEIRRWKCLWPNPCVE
;
A
#
# COMPACT_ATOMS: atom_id res chain seq x y z
N MET A 1 -32.31 -9.58 -41.49
CA MET A 1 -32.25 -8.65 -40.33
C MET A 1 -33.44 -8.73 -39.36
N PHE A 2 -34.49 -9.53 -39.60
CA PHE A 2 -35.60 -9.68 -38.62
C PHE A 2 -35.39 -10.74 -37.53
N TYR A 3 -34.46 -11.70 -37.71
CA TYR A 3 -34.18 -12.74 -36.70
C TYR A 3 -33.31 -12.27 -35.53
N LEU A 4 -32.56 -11.16 -35.68
CA LEU A 4 -31.77 -10.59 -34.59
C LEU A 4 -32.62 -9.78 -33.60
N LEU A 5 -33.76 -9.21 -34.04
CA LEU A 5 -34.62 -8.43 -33.16
C LEU A 5 -35.44 -9.31 -32.19
N ILE A 6 -35.80 -10.53 -32.61
CA ILE A 6 -36.61 -11.46 -31.79
C ILE A 6 -35.79 -12.01 -30.61
N SER A 7 -34.47 -12.17 -30.75
CA SER A 7 -33.60 -12.67 -29.68
C SER A 7 -33.39 -11.66 -28.53
N PHE A 8 -33.39 -10.36 -28.82
CA PHE A 8 -33.21 -9.32 -27.79
C PHE A 8 -34.46 -9.08 -26.93
N LEU A 9 -35.66 -9.31 -27.47
CA LEU A 9 -36.92 -9.15 -26.73
C LEU A 9 -37.15 -10.29 -25.71
N SER A 10 -36.66 -11.51 -25.99
CA SER A 10 -36.74 -12.63 -25.04
C SER A 10 -35.87 -12.42 -23.79
N PHE A 11 -34.74 -11.70 -23.91
CA PHE A 11 -33.82 -11.48 -22.80
C PHE A 11 -34.33 -10.43 -21.80
N ILE A 12 -35.10 -9.44 -22.27
CA ILE A 12 -35.66 -8.38 -21.42
C ILE A 12 -36.88 -8.87 -20.61
N LEU A 13 -37.62 -9.86 -21.12
CA LEU A 13 -38.78 -10.44 -20.44
C LEU A 13 -38.39 -11.50 -19.38
N LEU A 14 -37.26 -12.19 -19.55
CA LEU A 14 -36.73 -13.14 -18.56
C LEU A 14 -35.99 -12.45 -17.39
N SER A 15 -35.45 -11.24 -17.59
CA SER A 15 -34.79 -10.50 -16.50
C SER A 15 -35.77 -9.88 -15.48
N LYS A 16 -37.08 -9.91 -15.75
CA LYS A 16 -38.12 -9.36 -14.86
C LYS A 16 -38.85 -10.40 -14.00
N SER A 17 -38.53 -11.70 -14.10
CA SER A 17 -39.24 -12.76 -13.34
C SER A 17 -38.54 -13.26 -12.08
N PHE A 18 -37.37 -12.71 -11.69
CA PHE A 18 -36.70 -13.04 -10.41
C PHE A 18 -36.62 -11.87 -9.43
N SER A 19 -37.59 -10.97 -9.47
CA SER A 19 -37.88 -10.06 -8.36
C SER A 19 -39.25 -10.39 -7.81
N TYR A 20 -39.31 -11.29 -6.82
CA TYR A 20 -40.19 -11.19 -5.65
C TYR A 20 -40.04 -12.44 -4.77
N LYS A 21 -39.43 -12.30 -3.59
CA LYS A 21 -39.88 -12.95 -2.35
C LYS A 21 -39.21 -12.31 -1.12
N ARG A 22 -40.01 -11.46 -0.46
CA ARG A 22 -40.11 -11.15 0.98
C ARG A 22 -38.83 -11.07 1.82
N LEU A 23 -38.49 -9.85 2.21
CA LEU A 23 -37.98 -9.53 3.54
C LEU A 23 -39.14 -8.95 4.39
N PRO A 24 -39.27 -9.31 5.67
CA PRO A 24 -40.01 -8.53 6.67
C PRO A 24 -39.06 -8.08 7.82
N PRO A 25 -39.49 -7.19 8.75
CA PRO A 25 -38.92 -5.84 8.85
C PRO A 25 -38.41 -5.47 10.26
N TRP A 26 -37.60 -4.41 10.36
CA TRP A 26 -37.74 -3.36 11.39
C TRP A 26 -36.81 -2.20 11.02
N GLU A 27 -37.39 -1.12 10.51
CA GLU A 27 -37.70 0.14 11.20
C GLU A 27 -36.49 1.05 11.44
N ALA A 28 -36.20 1.81 10.39
CA ALA A 28 -35.74 3.18 10.53
C ALA A 28 -36.92 4.06 10.98
N LYS A 29 -36.74 4.80 12.08
CA LYS A 29 -37.55 6.00 12.34
C LYS A 29 -37.02 7.13 11.47
N MET A 30 -37.73 7.36 10.36
CA MET A 30 -37.74 8.59 9.57
C MET A 30 -38.06 9.79 10.49
N SER A 31 -37.71 11.05 10.23
CA SER A 31 -38.08 11.80 9.04
C SER A 31 -37.57 13.25 9.12
N LEU A 32 -36.97 13.70 8.01
CA LEU A 32 -37.14 14.97 7.29
C LEU A 32 -37.67 16.20 8.04
N PHE A 33 -36.89 17.28 7.96
CA PHE A 33 -37.42 18.62 7.69
C PHE A 33 -36.67 19.28 6.52
N SER A 34 -37.48 19.96 5.72
CA SER A 34 -37.31 20.66 4.44
C SER A 34 -36.13 21.65 4.33
N PRO A 35 -35.64 21.93 3.10
CA PRO A 35 -34.67 22.99 2.82
C PRO A 35 -35.34 24.37 2.76
N PHE A 36 -34.67 25.40 3.25
CA PHE A 36 -34.51 26.77 2.70
C PHE A 36 -34.06 27.75 3.80
N LEU A 37 -33.04 28.55 3.45
CA LEU A 37 -32.58 29.79 4.11
C LEU A 37 -31.78 29.68 5.43
N LEU A 38 -30.46 29.75 5.32
CA LEU A 38 -29.73 31.01 5.56
C LEU A 38 -28.24 30.84 5.22
N THR A 39 -27.81 31.72 4.32
CA THR A 39 -26.44 32.08 4.01
C THR A 39 -25.66 32.61 5.23
N TRP A 40 -24.34 32.59 5.09
CA TRP A 40 -23.33 33.46 5.74
C TRP A 40 -22.63 32.89 6.99
N PHE A 41 -21.41 32.39 6.82
CA PHE A 41 -20.20 33.09 7.28
C PHE A 41 -18.93 32.59 6.58
N HIS A 42 -18.07 33.56 6.30
CA HIS A 42 -16.83 33.51 5.54
C HIS A 42 -15.69 32.71 6.21
N LYS A 43 -14.86 32.04 5.41
CA LYS A 43 -13.44 32.45 5.23
C LYS A 43 -12.83 31.78 3.99
N GLY A 44 -12.63 32.59 2.96
CA GLY A 44 -11.94 32.22 1.73
C GLY A 44 -10.42 32.33 1.87
N SER A 45 -9.73 31.60 1.00
CA SER A 45 -8.41 31.97 0.50
C SER A 45 -8.43 31.75 -1.01
N LEU A 46 -9.04 32.70 -1.72
CA LEU A 46 -8.70 32.97 -3.11
C LEU A 46 -7.33 33.65 -3.10
N SER A 47 -6.30 32.96 -3.60
CA SER A 47 -5.05 33.59 -3.99
C SER A 47 -4.94 33.54 -5.52
N LEU A 48 -5.57 34.52 -6.15
CA LEU A 48 -5.11 35.06 -7.42
C LEU A 48 -4.14 36.18 -7.07
N SER A 49 -2.86 36.01 -7.36
CA SER A 49 -1.91 37.13 -7.44
C SER A 49 -0.74 36.75 -8.35
N PHE A 50 -0.81 37.27 -9.58
CA PHE A 50 0.27 37.89 -10.33
C PHE A 50 1.70 37.42 -10.04
N PHE A 51 2.20 36.47 -10.82
CA PHE A 51 3.63 36.45 -11.12
C PHE A 51 3.89 37.47 -12.22
N GLN A 52 4.19 38.71 -11.82
CA GLN A 52 4.97 39.60 -12.68
C GLN A 52 6.35 38.96 -12.87
N LEU A 53 6.63 38.60 -14.12
CA LEU A 53 7.96 38.28 -14.60
C LEU A 53 8.83 39.53 -14.42
N PHE A 54 9.72 39.52 -13.42
CA PHE A 54 10.90 40.39 -13.46
C PHE A 54 12.00 39.63 -14.20
N THR A 55 12.13 39.88 -15.49
CA THR A 55 13.40 39.71 -16.20
C THR A 55 14.33 40.81 -15.73
N LEU A 56 15.23 40.49 -14.80
CA LEU A 56 16.40 41.32 -14.53
C LEU A 56 17.41 41.07 -15.66
N SER A 57 17.52 42.07 -16.54
CA SER A 57 18.67 42.24 -17.42
C SER A 57 19.85 42.72 -16.58
N ASP A 58 21.00 42.05 -16.69
CA ASP A 58 22.24 42.48 -16.05
C ASP A 58 22.66 43.87 -16.58
N PRO A 59 22.95 44.87 -15.71
CA PRO A 59 23.64 46.08 -16.14
C PRO A 59 25.16 45.86 -16.17
N PRO A 60 25.92 46.58 -17.02
CA PRO A 60 27.36 46.42 -17.08
C PRO A 60 28.04 47.07 -15.87
N LEU A 61 29.02 46.34 -15.34
CA LEU A 61 29.90 46.71 -14.23
C LEU A 61 30.64 48.02 -14.54
N LYS A 62 30.33 49.10 -13.82
CA LYS A 62 31.23 50.24 -13.63
C LYS A 62 31.77 50.20 -12.21
N SER A 63 33.07 50.01 -12.07
CA SER A 63 33.79 50.06 -10.81
C SER A 63 33.86 51.50 -10.31
N THR A 64 33.21 51.78 -9.17
CA THR A 64 33.50 52.96 -8.37
C THR A 64 33.96 52.49 -7.01
N LYS A 65 35.26 52.70 -6.76
CA LYS A 65 35.94 52.44 -5.49
C LYS A 65 35.46 53.49 -4.48
N LEU A 66 34.83 53.06 -3.39
CA LEU A 66 34.65 53.87 -2.19
C LEU A 66 34.75 52.97 -0.96
N GLU A 67 35.44 53.50 0.03
CA GLU A 67 35.97 52.82 1.21
C GLU A 67 34.92 52.32 2.21
N SER A 68 35.29 51.23 2.87
CA SER A 68 34.87 50.68 4.17
C SER A 68 33.54 51.15 4.78
N SER A 69 32.60 50.21 4.84
CA SER A 69 31.75 50.01 6.02
C SER A 69 31.78 48.51 6.32
N ASP A 70 32.09 48.13 7.55
CA ASP A 70 31.92 46.77 8.06
C ASP A 70 30.43 46.41 7.95
N GLU A 71 30.03 45.87 6.80
CA GLU A 71 28.79 45.14 6.69
C GLU A 71 28.92 43.96 7.65
N LYS A 72 28.17 44.00 8.75
CA LYS A 72 27.87 42.81 9.54
C LYS A 72 27.42 41.74 8.56
N LYS A 73 28.32 40.83 8.20
CA LYS A 73 28.05 39.67 7.35
C LYS A 73 26.96 38.92 8.08
N GLY A 74 25.71 39.16 7.69
CA GLY A 74 24.57 38.46 8.26
C GLY A 74 24.83 36.99 8.00
N THR A 75 24.93 36.20 9.05
CA THR A 75 25.13 34.76 8.94
C THR A 75 23.97 34.19 8.13
N SER A 76 24.25 33.77 6.89
CA SER A 76 23.27 33.14 6.01
C SER A 76 23.05 31.70 6.44
N LEU A 77 21.85 31.17 6.22
CA LEU A 77 21.58 29.73 6.40
C LEU A 77 22.54 28.86 5.57
N LEU A 78 22.98 29.37 4.42
CA LEU A 78 23.92 28.70 3.52
C LEU A 78 25.37 28.76 4.02
N ASP A 79 25.67 29.58 5.02
CA ASP A 79 27.00 29.66 5.65
C ASP A 79 27.17 28.59 6.74
N LEU A 80 26.12 27.81 7.05
CA LEU A 80 26.20 26.71 8.00
C LEU A 80 27.01 25.53 7.44
N PRO A 81 27.74 24.79 8.30
CA PRO A 81 28.33 23.52 7.92
C PRO A 81 27.28 22.54 7.36
N ASN A 82 27.65 21.73 6.37
CA ASN A 82 26.73 20.80 5.70
C ASN A 82 25.94 19.93 6.68
N LEU A 83 26.58 19.37 7.70
CA LEU A 83 25.92 18.55 8.72
C LEU A 83 24.87 19.32 9.53
N ALA A 84 25.11 20.60 9.81
CA ALA A 84 24.15 21.45 10.51
C ALA A 84 22.94 21.76 9.62
N LEU A 85 23.19 22.05 8.34
CA LEU A 85 22.13 22.26 7.35
C LEU A 85 21.29 20.99 7.16
N GLU A 86 21.92 19.84 6.97
CA GLU A 86 21.25 18.54 6.87
C GLU A 86 20.40 18.24 8.11
N SER A 87 20.93 18.51 9.31
CA SER A 87 20.20 18.34 10.57
C SER A 87 18.95 19.23 10.67
N ILE A 88 18.98 20.43 10.07
CA ILE A 88 17.80 21.31 9.98
C ILE A 88 16.81 20.73 8.97
N LEU A 89 17.28 20.35 7.78
CA LEU A 89 16.44 19.78 6.74
C LEU A 89 15.77 18.48 7.19
N ASP A 90 16.44 17.65 7.98
CA ASP A 90 15.93 16.41 8.57
C ASP A 90 14.73 16.63 9.51
N ARG A 91 14.59 17.83 10.09
CA ARG A 91 13.47 18.17 10.99
C ARG A 91 12.24 18.69 10.24
N LEU A 92 12.38 19.07 8.97
CA LEU A 92 11.27 19.58 8.17
C LEU A 92 10.27 18.48 7.81
N SER A 93 9.01 18.86 7.60
CA SER A 93 8.01 17.95 7.02
C SER A 93 8.30 17.75 5.51
N PRO A 94 7.77 16.68 4.88
CA PRO A 94 7.91 16.49 3.43
C PRO A 94 7.40 17.67 2.61
N SER A 95 6.35 18.35 3.07
CA SER A 95 5.80 19.53 2.39
C SER A 95 6.71 20.75 2.54
N ASP A 96 7.31 20.94 3.72
CA ASP A 96 8.25 22.05 3.96
C ASP A 96 9.58 21.85 3.25
N LEU A 97 10.05 20.61 3.09
CA LEU A 97 11.18 20.28 2.21
C LEU A 97 10.89 20.67 0.75
N CYS A 98 9.67 20.42 0.27
CA CYS A 98 9.28 20.82 -1.08
C CYS A 98 9.23 22.33 -1.23
N LYS A 99 8.85 23.08 -0.18
CA LYS A 99 8.91 24.55 -0.18
C LYS A 99 10.36 25.04 -0.16
N MET A 100 11.20 24.46 0.70
CA MET A 100 12.62 24.81 0.84
C MET A 100 13.41 24.57 -0.45
N ALA A 101 13.07 23.51 -1.18
CA ALA A 101 13.65 23.20 -2.48
C ALA A 101 13.40 24.28 -3.56
N ASN A 102 12.46 25.20 -3.35
CA ASN A 102 12.16 26.29 -4.29
C ASN A 102 12.91 27.59 -3.96
N VAL A 103 13.64 27.67 -2.84
CA VAL A 103 14.31 28.90 -2.38
C VAL A 103 15.56 29.21 -3.20
N CYS A 104 16.46 28.24 -3.37
CA CYS A 104 17.65 28.38 -4.20
C CYS A 104 18.14 27.03 -4.73
N THR A 105 19.11 27.04 -5.65
CA THR A 105 19.69 25.83 -6.27
C THR A 105 20.39 24.93 -5.25
N HIS A 106 21.10 25.50 -4.27
CA HIS A 106 21.79 24.76 -3.23
C HIS A 106 20.81 23.99 -2.34
N LEU A 107 19.80 24.69 -1.80
CA LEU A 107 18.74 24.09 -0.98
C LEU A 107 17.91 23.06 -1.77
N ARG A 108 17.67 23.30 -3.06
CA ARG A 108 17.02 22.31 -3.92
C ARG A 108 17.78 20.98 -3.93
N ASN A 109 19.09 21.03 -4.15
CA ASN A 109 19.91 19.82 -4.19
C ASN A 109 19.92 19.13 -2.82
N ALA A 110 20.09 19.89 -1.73
CA ALA A 110 20.08 19.34 -0.38
C ALA A 110 18.72 18.73 0.03
N CYS A 111 17.60 19.35 -0.35
CA CYS A 111 16.26 18.81 -0.12
C CYS A 111 15.90 17.63 -1.05
N GLU A 112 16.69 17.38 -2.09
CA GLU A 112 16.53 16.27 -3.04
C GLU A 112 17.51 15.13 -2.80
N ASP A 113 18.34 15.27 -1.77
CA ASP A 113 19.35 14.28 -1.39
C ASP A 113 18.73 12.91 -1.05
N GLU A 114 19.28 11.84 -1.62
CA GLU A 114 18.71 10.50 -1.46
C GLU A 114 18.77 9.99 -0.01
N TYR A 115 19.83 10.33 0.74
CA TYR A 115 20.01 9.87 2.11
C TYR A 115 18.92 10.44 3.04
N LEU A 116 18.58 11.72 2.85
CA LEU A 116 17.50 12.37 3.61
C LEU A 116 16.14 11.71 3.36
N TRP A 117 15.84 11.32 2.11
CA TRP A 117 14.59 10.62 1.78
C TRP A 117 14.62 9.15 2.18
N GLU A 118 15.76 8.48 2.14
CA GLU A 118 15.92 7.10 2.59
C GLU A 118 15.65 6.96 4.09
N LYS A 119 16.24 7.84 4.92
CA LYS A 119 15.98 7.88 6.36
C LYS A 119 14.49 8.03 6.66
N ARG A 120 13.81 8.97 5.99
CA ARG A 120 12.37 9.21 6.15
C ARG A 120 11.51 8.04 5.69
N MET A 121 11.90 7.45 4.56
CA MET A 121 11.25 6.25 4.04
C MET A 121 11.33 5.12 5.07
N ASN A 122 12.49 4.88 5.66
CA ASN A 122 12.68 3.84 6.67
C ASN A 122 11.88 4.13 7.96
N GLN A 123 11.83 5.39 8.39
CA GLN A 123 11.08 5.79 9.60
C GLN A 123 9.57 5.56 9.49
N LYS A 124 8.94 5.92 8.37
CA LYS A 124 7.48 5.79 8.20
C LYS A 124 7.09 4.46 7.56
N TRP A 125 7.80 4.07 6.51
CA TRP A 125 7.41 2.99 5.62
C TRP A 125 8.24 1.72 5.81
N GLY A 126 9.39 1.79 6.48
CA GLY A 126 10.39 0.70 6.55
C GLY A 126 9.84 -0.65 7.03
N ASN A 127 8.86 -0.64 7.94
CA ASN A 127 8.22 -1.86 8.44
C ASN A 127 7.22 -2.51 7.46
N LEU A 128 6.82 -1.77 6.42
CA LEU A 128 5.77 -2.16 5.48
C LEU A 128 6.30 -2.39 4.06
N ILE A 129 7.36 -1.68 3.67
CA ILE A 129 7.97 -1.80 2.33
C ILE A 129 8.94 -2.97 2.26
N GLY A 130 8.41 -4.17 2.06
CA GLY A 130 9.21 -5.36 1.78
C GLY A 130 9.70 -5.43 0.33
N ASN A 131 10.43 -6.51 0.01
CA ASN A 131 10.92 -6.81 -1.34
C ASN A 131 9.81 -6.77 -2.41
N SER A 132 8.63 -7.29 -2.09
CA SER A 132 7.49 -7.31 -3.02
C SER A 132 6.98 -5.89 -3.34
N ALA A 133 7.01 -4.97 -2.37
CA ALA A 133 6.67 -3.56 -2.60
C ALA A 133 7.74 -2.85 -3.45
N CYS A 134 9.03 -3.12 -3.20
CA CYS A 134 10.14 -2.62 -4.03
C CYS A 134 10.00 -3.07 -5.50
N LYS A 135 9.71 -4.36 -5.74
CA LYS A 135 9.49 -4.90 -7.09
C LYS A 135 8.33 -4.19 -7.79
N GLN A 136 7.24 -3.94 -7.08
CA GLN A 136 6.06 -3.26 -7.61
C GLN A 136 6.31 -1.79 -7.94
N TRP A 137 7.11 -1.10 -7.12
CA TRP A 137 7.61 0.23 -7.45
C TRP A 137 8.42 0.23 -8.76
N HIS A 138 9.39 -0.69 -8.90
CA HIS A 138 10.19 -0.78 -10.13
C HIS A 138 9.33 -1.07 -11.37
N MET A 139 8.34 -1.95 -11.26
CA MET A 139 7.37 -2.22 -12.33
C MET A 139 6.54 -0.96 -12.66
N HIS A 140 6.07 -0.24 -11.65
CA HIS A 140 5.34 1.02 -11.83
C HIS A 140 6.18 2.05 -12.58
N ILE A 141 7.47 2.19 -12.23
CA ILE A 141 8.40 3.09 -12.93
C ILE A 141 8.65 2.65 -14.36
N ALA A 142 8.90 1.36 -14.61
CA ALA A 142 9.10 0.83 -15.95
C ALA A 142 7.88 1.10 -16.85
N HIS A 143 6.68 0.89 -16.32
CA HIS A 143 5.44 1.18 -17.04
C HIS A 143 5.30 2.68 -17.35
N LYS A 144 5.57 3.55 -16.37
CA LYS A 144 5.52 5.01 -16.56
C LYS A 144 6.55 5.51 -17.58
N ARG A 145 7.75 4.92 -17.62
CA ARG A 145 8.78 5.21 -18.63
C ARG A 145 8.32 4.80 -20.03
N ARG A 146 7.76 3.60 -20.18
CA ARG A 146 7.20 3.11 -21.46
C ARG A 146 6.05 3.98 -21.95
N SER A 147 5.12 4.34 -21.07
CA SER A 147 3.97 5.20 -21.40
C SER A 147 4.41 6.58 -21.92
N LYS A 148 5.47 7.17 -21.33
CA LYS A 148 6.05 8.44 -21.79
C LYS A 148 6.75 8.32 -23.15
N LEU A 149 7.34 7.17 -23.45
CA LEU A 149 7.95 6.89 -24.75
C LEU A 149 6.90 6.59 -25.82
N SER A 150 5.78 5.97 -25.43
CA SER A 150 4.69 5.55 -26.33
C SER A 150 3.62 6.61 -26.55
N THR A 151 3.78 7.83 -26.04
CA THR A 151 3.08 9.00 -26.55
C THR A 151 3.85 9.55 -27.74
N PRO A 152 3.61 9.10 -28.99
CA PRO A 152 3.92 9.95 -30.12
C PRO A 152 3.12 11.24 -29.91
N SER A 153 3.72 12.37 -30.21
CA SER A 153 3.02 13.64 -30.32
C SER A 153 1.99 13.55 -31.47
N GLN A 154 0.88 12.83 -31.28
CA GLN A 154 -0.28 12.91 -32.14
C GLN A 154 -0.99 14.22 -31.82
N ASN A 155 -0.42 15.29 -32.35
CA ASN A 155 -1.13 16.52 -32.69
C ASN A 155 -0.27 17.33 -33.67
N ARG A 156 0.00 16.75 -34.85
CA ARG A 156 0.19 17.50 -36.09
C ARG A 156 -0.32 16.70 -37.30
N GLY A 157 -1.57 16.99 -37.66
CA GLY A 157 -2.05 17.09 -39.04
C GLY A 157 -2.08 15.82 -39.89
N LEU A 158 -3.21 15.12 -39.88
CA LEU A 158 -3.59 14.16 -40.94
C LEU A 158 -4.96 14.51 -41.56
N LEU A 159 -5.24 15.81 -41.73
CA LEU A 159 -6.30 16.35 -42.60
C LEU A 159 -5.84 17.65 -43.27
N SER A 160 -4.69 17.62 -43.93
CA SER A 160 -4.19 18.70 -44.79
C SER A 160 -3.66 18.15 -46.11
N SER A 161 -4.38 17.18 -46.68
CA SER A 161 -4.27 16.86 -48.10
C SER A 161 -5.53 17.39 -48.76
N CYS A 162 -5.36 18.13 -49.86
CA CYS A 162 -6.39 18.87 -50.61
C CYS A 162 -6.71 20.28 -50.07
N PHE A 163 -5.73 21.17 -49.97
CA PHE A 163 -5.81 22.53 -50.55
C PHE A 163 -4.37 23.07 -50.67
N GLY A 164 -3.95 23.33 -51.89
CA GLY A 164 -2.62 23.81 -52.22
C GLY A 164 -2.46 25.32 -52.01
N GLY A 165 -1.20 25.73 -51.92
CA GLY A 165 -0.76 27.08 -52.27
C GLY A 165 -0.83 28.12 -51.16
N LEU A 166 0.29 28.83 -50.98
CA LEU A 166 0.39 30.13 -50.31
C LEU A 166 0.32 30.16 -48.77
N SER A 167 1.36 29.63 -48.12
CA SER A 167 1.83 30.18 -46.84
C SER A 167 3.34 29.94 -46.70
N LYS A 168 4.13 30.73 -47.46
CA LYS A 168 5.60 30.79 -47.38
C LYS A 168 6.10 32.20 -47.03
N PHE A 169 5.32 32.96 -46.28
CA PHE A 169 5.78 34.22 -45.70
C PHE A 169 5.38 34.27 -44.23
N MET A 170 6.34 34.58 -43.37
CA MET A 170 6.24 34.66 -41.90
C MET A 170 6.37 33.34 -41.14
N ARG A 171 7.61 32.85 -40.98
CA ARG A 171 8.01 32.09 -39.78
C ARG A 171 8.90 32.99 -38.93
N PRO A 172 8.49 33.41 -37.73
CA PRO A 172 9.44 33.97 -36.77
C PRO A 172 10.33 32.83 -36.27
N LYS A 173 11.65 33.07 -36.21
CA LYS A 173 12.60 32.22 -35.49
C LYS A 173 12.24 32.25 -34.01
N SER A 174 11.38 31.33 -33.58
CA SER A 174 11.18 31.04 -32.17
C SER A 174 12.31 30.11 -31.74
N GLU A 175 13.37 30.70 -31.18
CA GLU A 175 14.26 29.98 -30.28
C GLU A 175 13.47 29.68 -29.00
N SER A 176 12.65 28.63 -29.06
CA SER A 176 12.14 27.99 -27.86
C SER A 176 13.31 27.28 -27.19
N LYS A 177 14.08 28.03 -26.37
CA LYS A 177 14.80 27.44 -25.23
C LYS A 177 13.72 26.92 -24.28
N GLY A 178 13.15 25.77 -24.63
CA GLY A 178 12.33 25.00 -23.72
C GLY A 178 13.17 24.75 -22.50
N LYS A 179 12.87 25.45 -21.40
CA LYS A 179 13.34 25.06 -20.07
C LYS A 179 12.89 23.62 -19.91
N ILE A 180 13.80 22.68 -20.16
CA ILE A 180 13.67 21.31 -19.75
C ILE A 180 13.49 21.43 -18.24
N LYS A 181 12.24 21.43 -17.77
CA LYS A 181 11.94 21.08 -16.38
C LYS A 181 12.55 19.69 -16.29
N ARG A 182 13.78 19.60 -15.77
CA ARG A 182 14.44 18.34 -15.46
C ARG A 182 13.51 17.66 -14.49
N SER A 183 12.64 16.80 -15.01
CA SER A 183 11.78 15.98 -14.19
C SER A 183 12.70 15.18 -13.31
N LEU A 184 12.48 15.23 -11.99
CA LEU A 184 13.15 14.37 -11.03
C LEU A 184 13.34 12.96 -11.60
N PRO A 185 14.48 12.30 -11.34
CA PRO A 185 14.65 10.89 -11.67
C PRO A 185 13.42 10.15 -11.16
N ILE A 186 12.69 9.54 -12.09
CA ILE A 186 11.39 8.91 -11.79
C ILE A 186 11.57 7.80 -10.73
N ASP A 187 12.80 7.32 -10.56
CA ASP A 187 13.28 6.27 -9.67
C ASP A 187 13.87 6.74 -8.33
N SER A 188 13.88 8.04 -8.00
CA SER A 188 14.44 8.50 -6.72
C SER A 188 13.59 8.07 -5.51
N LYS A 189 14.23 7.94 -4.34
CA LYS A 189 13.54 7.68 -3.06
C LYS A 189 12.44 8.73 -2.76
N LYS A 190 12.70 10.00 -3.08
CA LYS A 190 11.72 11.10 -3.01
C LYS A 190 10.48 10.80 -3.85
N ALA A 191 10.66 10.37 -5.10
CA ALA A 191 9.55 10.06 -6.00
C ALA A 191 8.72 8.87 -5.48
N TRP A 192 9.38 7.86 -4.90
CA TRP A 192 8.69 6.73 -4.29
C TRP A 192 7.88 7.15 -3.05
N TYR A 193 8.50 7.89 -2.13
CA TYR A 193 7.83 8.41 -0.94
C TYR A 193 6.58 9.23 -1.31
N GLN A 194 6.71 10.17 -2.26
CA GLN A 194 5.57 10.96 -2.75
C GLN A 194 4.47 10.10 -3.39
N SER A 195 4.85 9.01 -4.08
CA SER A 195 3.87 8.11 -4.70
C SER A 195 3.08 7.32 -3.65
N LEU A 196 3.70 6.95 -2.53
CA LEU A 196 3.04 6.32 -1.38
C LEU A 196 2.12 7.30 -0.66
N GLU A 197 2.62 8.48 -0.29
CA GLU A 197 1.84 9.51 0.42
C GLU A 197 0.61 9.96 -0.38
N SER A 198 0.70 9.97 -1.71
CA SER A 198 -0.43 10.39 -2.55
C SER A 198 -1.51 9.32 -2.76
N GLY A 199 -1.33 8.08 -2.26
CA GLY A 199 -2.24 6.96 -2.49
C GLY A 199 -2.33 6.46 -3.94
N LYS A 200 -1.50 6.99 -4.84
CA LYS A 200 -1.52 6.62 -6.26
C LYS A 200 -0.94 5.24 -6.51
N LEU A 201 -0.01 4.81 -5.67
CA LEU A 201 0.61 3.49 -5.75
C LEU A 201 -0.19 2.50 -4.93
N TRP A 202 -0.66 1.44 -5.59
CA TRP A 202 -1.09 0.21 -4.94
C TRP A 202 0.11 -0.72 -4.84
N PHE A 203 0.35 -1.29 -3.67
CA PHE A 203 1.48 -2.19 -3.44
C PHE A 203 1.08 -3.38 -2.54
N PRO A 204 1.78 -4.51 -2.66
CA PRO A 204 1.46 -5.74 -1.96
C PRO A 204 1.82 -5.62 -0.48
N ALA A 205 0.87 -5.98 0.36
CA ALA A 205 1.03 -6.14 1.79
C ALA A 205 0.13 -7.28 2.27
N GLN A 206 0.20 -7.58 3.56
CA GLN A 206 -0.78 -8.44 4.20
C GLN A 206 -1.60 -7.66 5.20
N VAL A 207 -2.90 -7.96 5.24
CA VAL A 207 -3.86 -7.35 6.15
C VAL A 207 -4.30 -8.39 7.16
N PHE A 208 -4.11 -8.09 8.44
CA PHE A 208 -4.64 -8.89 9.54
C PHE A 208 -6.16 -8.76 9.60
N ASN A 209 -6.82 -9.90 9.71
CA ASN A 209 -8.25 -9.93 9.97
C ASN A 209 -8.50 -9.58 11.44
N ARG A 210 -9.43 -8.66 11.66
CA ARG A 210 -9.82 -8.20 13.00
C ARG A 210 -11.19 -8.70 13.44
N GLU A 211 -11.99 -9.28 12.54
CA GLU A 211 -13.46 -9.31 12.67
C GLU A 211 -13.96 -9.56 14.11
N SER A 212 -14.45 -8.47 14.72
CA SER A 212 -15.46 -8.48 15.74
C SER A 212 -16.77 -8.94 15.09
N GLY A 213 -16.99 -10.26 14.95
CA GLY A 213 -18.26 -10.80 14.47
C GLY A 213 -18.23 -12.22 13.90
N HIS A 214 -17.18 -12.63 13.19
CA HIS A 214 -17.03 -14.02 12.74
C HIS A 214 -15.81 -14.68 13.39
N ALA A 215 -16.07 -15.39 14.48
CA ALA A 215 -15.07 -16.15 15.24
C ALA A 215 -14.23 -17.12 14.36
N GLY A 216 -14.73 -17.53 13.19
CA GLY A 216 -14.05 -18.47 12.30
C GLY A 216 -12.71 -18.00 11.73
N PHE A 217 -12.51 -16.68 11.55
CA PHE A 217 -11.34 -16.12 10.85
C PHE A 217 -10.39 -15.35 11.76
N MET A 218 -10.48 -15.53 13.07
CA MET A 218 -9.61 -14.87 14.05
C MET A 218 -8.15 -15.28 13.88
N LEU A 219 -7.23 -14.33 14.11
CA LEU A 219 -5.79 -14.52 13.95
C LEU A 219 -5.38 -15.01 12.55
N SER A 220 -6.05 -14.48 11.53
CA SER A 220 -5.69 -14.70 10.12
C SER A 220 -5.12 -13.45 9.47
N CYS A 221 -4.33 -13.62 8.41
CA CYS A 221 -3.71 -12.55 7.64
C CYS A 221 -3.76 -12.88 6.14
N TYR A 222 -4.17 -11.94 5.30
CA TYR A 222 -4.38 -12.17 3.87
C TYR A 222 -3.56 -11.24 3.01
N ASP A 223 -3.07 -11.76 1.88
CA ASP A 223 -2.42 -10.96 0.86
C ASP A 223 -3.41 -9.97 0.22
N ALA A 224 -3.01 -8.72 0.13
CA ALA A 224 -3.79 -7.66 -0.50
C ALA A 224 -2.90 -6.67 -1.23
N GLN A 225 -3.49 -5.97 -2.20
CA GLN A 225 -2.93 -4.71 -2.69
C GLN A 225 -3.48 -3.59 -1.81
N ILE A 226 -2.60 -2.80 -1.20
CA ILE A 226 -3.02 -1.68 -0.35
C ILE A 226 -2.64 -0.34 -0.97
N SER A 227 -3.41 0.68 -0.63
CA SER A 227 -3.14 2.08 -0.94
C SER A 227 -3.35 2.93 0.31
N TYR A 228 -2.48 3.92 0.52
CA TYR A 228 -2.51 4.80 1.67
C TYR A 228 -3.31 6.07 1.39
N ASP A 229 -4.07 6.51 2.38
CA ASP A 229 -4.77 7.79 2.39
C ASP A 229 -4.16 8.71 3.45
N SER A 230 -3.45 9.74 2.99
CA SER A 230 -2.81 10.71 3.87
C SER A 230 -3.79 11.61 4.62
N GLN A 231 -5.05 11.70 4.19
CA GLN A 231 -6.06 12.55 4.85
C GLN A 231 -6.58 11.90 6.12
N THR A 232 -6.77 10.58 6.08
CA THR A 232 -7.31 9.78 7.19
C THR A 232 -6.24 9.02 7.96
N ASP A 233 -4.99 9.01 7.47
CA ASP A 233 -3.89 8.20 7.97
C ASP A 233 -4.23 6.69 8.04
N MET A 234 -4.94 6.22 7.02
CA MET A 234 -5.43 4.85 6.93
C MET A 234 -5.18 4.24 5.55
N PHE A 235 -5.31 2.92 5.46
CA PHE A 235 -5.19 2.17 4.23
C PHE A 235 -6.54 1.73 3.67
N LYS A 236 -6.52 1.55 2.35
CA LYS A 236 -7.54 0.81 1.60
C LYS A 236 -6.92 -0.48 1.09
N ALA A 237 -7.61 -1.60 1.21
CA ALA A 237 -7.14 -2.89 0.70
C ALA A 237 -8.05 -3.40 -0.42
N ARG A 238 -7.41 -3.95 -1.44
CA ARG A 238 -8.03 -4.70 -2.51
C ARG A 238 -7.47 -6.12 -2.49
N TYR A 239 -8.34 -7.07 -2.18
CA TYR A 239 -7.99 -8.48 -2.16
C TYR A 239 -7.98 -9.09 -3.57
N PRO A 240 -7.21 -10.18 -3.78
CA PRO A 240 -7.26 -10.97 -5.00
C PRO A 240 -8.71 -11.33 -5.38
N PRO A 241 -9.05 -11.35 -6.68
CA PRO A 241 -10.43 -11.40 -7.13
C PRO A 241 -11.08 -12.75 -6.83
N HIS A 242 -12.06 -12.77 -5.92
CA HIS A 242 -13.13 -13.77 -5.84
C HIS A 242 -14.44 -13.03 -5.56
N GLY A 243 -15.26 -12.80 -6.59
CA GLY A 243 -16.52 -12.04 -6.48
C GLY A 243 -16.41 -10.53 -6.77
N ARG A 244 -17.37 -9.72 -6.30
CA ARG A 244 -17.29 -8.24 -6.41
C ARG A 244 -16.01 -7.78 -5.70
N ARG A 245 -15.26 -6.87 -6.33
CA ARG A 245 -14.09 -6.22 -5.71
C ARG A 245 -14.57 -5.40 -4.51
N ALA A 246 -14.61 -6.03 -3.35
CA ALA A 246 -14.75 -5.32 -2.10
C ALA A 246 -13.43 -4.60 -1.84
N ILE A 247 -13.50 -3.27 -1.75
CA ILE A 247 -12.41 -2.48 -1.19
C ILE A 247 -12.73 -2.37 0.29
N GLU A 248 -11.84 -2.89 1.13
CA GLU A 248 -11.91 -2.62 2.57
C GLU A 248 -11.24 -1.27 2.82
N GLU A 249 -11.97 -0.36 3.45
CA GLU A 249 -11.48 0.96 3.81
C GLU A 249 -11.20 1.05 5.32
N ASN A 250 -10.56 2.13 5.74
CA ASN A 250 -10.29 2.44 7.16
C ASN A 250 -9.40 1.39 7.87
N ILE A 251 -8.41 0.87 7.16
CA ILE A 251 -7.46 -0.09 7.72
C ILE A 251 -6.33 0.67 8.41
N ALA A 252 -6.23 0.54 9.73
CA ALA A 252 -5.16 1.16 10.51
C ALA A 252 -3.79 0.51 10.26
N TRP A 253 -2.70 1.28 10.47
CA TRP A 253 -1.31 0.83 10.33
C TRP A 253 -1.00 -0.47 11.06
N ASN A 254 -1.56 -0.66 12.26
CA ASN A 254 -1.29 -1.85 13.07
C ASN A 254 -1.93 -3.14 12.52
N ARG A 255 -2.81 -3.04 11.52
CA ARG A 255 -3.43 -4.17 10.82
C ARG A 255 -2.69 -4.57 9.55
N VAL A 256 -1.61 -3.88 9.19
CA VAL A 256 -0.88 -4.16 7.96
C VAL A 256 0.55 -4.60 8.29
N ARG A 257 1.05 -5.56 7.53
CA ARG A 257 2.48 -5.92 7.53
C ARG A 257 3.02 -6.13 6.12
N ALA A 258 4.34 -6.03 5.98
CA ALA A 258 5.00 -6.57 4.79
C ALA A 258 4.76 -8.09 4.69
N PRO A 259 4.60 -8.66 3.48
CA PRO A 259 4.53 -10.11 3.32
C PRO A 259 5.82 -10.76 3.83
N PRO A 260 5.73 -11.76 4.73
CA PRO A 260 6.92 -12.40 5.31
C PRO A 260 7.64 -13.31 4.31
N VAL A 261 6.92 -13.77 3.29
CA VAL A 261 7.42 -14.64 2.22
C VAL A 261 6.96 -14.09 0.86
N ASP A 262 7.78 -14.27 -0.18
CA ASP A 262 7.47 -13.84 -1.54
C ASP A 262 6.74 -14.96 -2.33
N THR A 263 5.85 -15.68 -1.66
CA THR A 263 5.05 -16.76 -2.25
C THR A 263 3.77 -16.18 -2.85
N PRO A 264 3.43 -16.46 -4.12
CA PRO A 264 2.18 -15.98 -4.70
C PRO A 264 0.93 -16.50 -3.97
N PRO A 265 -0.20 -15.76 -3.97
CA PRO A 265 -1.36 -16.09 -3.12
C PRO A 265 -2.00 -17.47 -3.36
N HIS A 266 -1.86 -18.06 -4.55
CA HIS A 266 -2.42 -19.40 -4.88
C HIS A 266 -1.37 -20.51 -4.85
N VAL A 267 -0.14 -20.20 -4.46
CA VAL A 267 0.97 -21.15 -4.46
C VAL A 267 1.22 -21.63 -3.04
N LEU A 268 1.35 -22.94 -2.89
CA LEU A 268 1.70 -23.58 -1.63
C LEU A 268 3.11 -23.17 -1.22
N HIS A 269 3.27 -22.66 0.00
CA HIS A 269 4.57 -22.34 0.58
C HIS A 269 5.35 -23.61 0.91
N VAL A 270 6.60 -23.67 0.45
CA VAL A 270 7.50 -24.79 0.73
C VAL A 270 8.03 -24.64 2.16
N SER A 271 7.65 -25.55 3.03
CA SER A 271 7.97 -25.49 4.46
C SER A 271 9.37 -26.07 4.71
N ASP A 272 10.30 -25.23 5.17
CA ASP A 272 11.68 -25.61 5.50
C ASP A 272 11.86 -25.92 7.00
N CYS A 273 10.93 -25.50 7.84
CA CYS A 273 11.04 -25.56 9.29
C CYS A 273 10.45 -26.82 9.95
N LEU A 274 9.76 -27.68 9.22
CA LEU A 274 8.94 -28.77 9.79
C LEU A 274 9.73 -29.74 10.68
N ALA A 275 10.96 -30.06 10.30
CA ALA A 275 11.84 -30.97 11.04
C ALA A 275 12.25 -30.40 12.41
N ASP A 276 12.31 -29.08 12.53
CA ASP A 276 12.85 -28.38 13.71
C ASP A 276 11.76 -27.85 14.66
N LEU A 277 10.49 -28.10 14.32
CA LEU A 277 9.35 -27.67 15.15
C LEU A 277 9.35 -28.40 16.49
N LYS A 278 9.16 -27.67 17.58
CA LYS A 278 9.07 -28.19 18.95
C LYS A 278 7.83 -27.61 19.64
N PRO A 279 7.25 -28.31 20.64
CA PRO A 279 6.19 -27.74 21.45
C PRO A 279 6.56 -26.35 21.99
N GLY A 280 5.62 -25.41 21.93
CA GLY A 280 5.81 -23.99 22.26
C GLY A 280 6.25 -23.11 21.09
N ASP A 281 6.69 -23.68 19.96
CA ASP A 281 7.06 -22.88 18.79
C ASP A 281 5.85 -22.16 18.19
N HIS A 282 6.06 -20.90 17.82
CA HIS A 282 5.07 -20.08 17.11
C HIS A 282 5.16 -20.30 15.62
N VAL A 283 4.01 -20.48 14.97
CA VAL A 283 3.93 -20.84 13.55
C VAL A 283 2.81 -20.10 12.84
N GLU A 284 2.94 -19.97 11.53
CA GLU A 284 1.82 -19.67 10.66
C GLU A 284 1.64 -20.78 9.63
N ILE A 285 0.40 -21.18 9.43
CA ILE A 285 0.01 -22.16 8.43
C ILE A 285 -0.82 -21.49 7.33
N GLN A 286 -0.58 -21.86 6.09
CA GLN A 286 -1.44 -21.48 4.98
C GLN A 286 -2.77 -22.23 5.10
N TRP A 287 -3.89 -21.50 4.94
CA TRP A 287 -5.22 -22.08 4.84
C TRP A 287 -6.04 -21.41 3.73
N ARG A 288 -6.90 -22.17 3.06
CA ARG A 288 -7.90 -21.68 2.10
C ARG A 288 -9.18 -22.51 2.16
N LYS A 289 -10.33 -21.87 1.90
CA LYS A 289 -11.64 -22.55 1.92
C LYS A 289 -11.81 -23.59 0.80
N SER A 290 -11.38 -23.24 -0.40
CA SER A 290 -11.40 -24.13 -1.56
C SER A 290 -10.19 -23.85 -2.45
N LYS A 291 -9.94 -24.70 -3.44
CA LYS A 291 -8.81 -24.55 -4.37
C LYS A 291 -8.90 -23.31 -5.25
N GLU A 292 -10.08 -22.72 -5.37
CA GLU A 292 -10.31 -21.46 -6.07
C GLU A 292 -9.69 -20.31 -5.27
N PHE A 293 -9.89 -20.29 -3.94
CA PHE A 293 -9.42 -19.21 -3.09
C PHE A 293 -7.88 -19.17 -2.95
N SER A 294 -7.37 -17.96 -2.73
CA SER A 294 -5.99 -17.75 -2.30
C SER A 294 -5.79 -18.23 -0.86
N TYR A 295 -4.57 -18.64 -0.54
CA TYR A 295 -4.18 -18.90 0.84
C TYR A 295 -4.16 -17.59 1.64
N GLY A 296 -4.60 -17.68 2.89
CA GLY A 296 -4.20 -16.76 3.95
C GLY A 296 -3.34 -17.49 4.98
N TRP A 297 -2.84 -16.75 5.97
CA TRP A 297 -1.97 -17.26 7.02
C TRP A 297 -2.68 -17.25 8.36
N TRP A 298 -2.70 -18.40 9.03
CA TRP A 298 -3.29 -18.56 10.36
C TRP A 298 -2.18 -18.77 11.37
N TYR A 299 -2.22 -17.96 12.42
CA TYR A 299 -1.29 -18.09 13.53
C TYR A 299 -1.71 -19.20 14.49
N GLY A 300 -0.75 -20.01 14.91
CA GLY A 300 -0.91 -21.05 15.91
C GLY A 300 0.39 -21.31 16.67
N VAL A 301 0.32 -22.29 17.58
CA VAL A 301 1.45 -22.75 18.40
C VAL A 301 1.58 -24.26 18.27
N ILE A 302 2.79 -24.77 18.28
CA ILE A 302 3.01 -26.23 18.32
C ILE A 302 2.68 -26.73 19.71
N ALA A 303 1.77 -27.69 19.80
CA ALA A 303 1.36 -28.31 21.05
C ALA A 303 2.06 -29.66 21.25
N HIS A 304 2.07 -30.13 22.50
CA HIS A 304 2.46 -31.51 22.82
C HIS A 304 1.44 -32.49 22.24
N LEU A 305 1.89 -33.65 21.76
CA LEU A 305 0.99 -34.72 21.32
C LEU A 305 0.07 -35.15 22.46
N GLU A 306 -1.13 -35.65 22.14
CA GLU A 306 -2.10 -36.05 23.18
C GLU A 306 -1.62 -37.22 24.05
N SER A 307 -0.69 -38.03 23.52
CA SER A 307 -0.02 -39.09 24.27
C SER A 307 1.11 -38.61 25.18
N CYS A 308 1.48 -37.33 25.13
CA CYS A 308 2.54 -36.75 25.94
C CYS A 308 1.95 -36.15 27.21
N ASP A 309 2.49 -36.55 28.36
CA ASP A 309 2.12 -36.06 29.69
C ASP A 309 2.63 -34.63 29.97
N GLY A 310 3.56 -34.13 29.15
CA GLY A 310 4.11 -32.78 29.27
C GLY A 310 5.10 -32.63 30.45
N SER A 311 5.50 -33.74 31.08
CA SER A 311 6.23 -33.79 32.35
C SER A 311 7.70 -33.35 32.29
N GLY A 312 8.17 -32.82 31.16
CA GLY A 312 9.51 -32.28 31.01
C GLY A 312 9.50 -31.30 29.84
N ALA A 313 9.40 -30.01 30.12
CA ALA A 313 9.23 -28.94 29.12
C ALA A 313 10.27 -28.99 27.97
N ASN A 314 11.43 -29.65 28.19
CA ASN A 314 12.51 -29.77 27.21
C ASN A 314 12.94 -31.22 26.88
N GLU A 315 12.31 -32.25 27.48
CA GLU A 315 12.72 -33.66 27.34
C GLU A 315 11.62 -34.56 26.77
N CYS A 316 10.53 -33.98 26.26
CA CYS A 316 9.47 -34.76 25.63
C CYS A 316 9.90 -35.32 24.26
N GLY A 317 9.47 -36.55 23.95
CA GLY A 317 9.72 -37.20 22.66
C GLY A 317 8.96 -36.58 21.47
N CYS A 318 8.15 -35.53 21.68
CA CYS A 318 7.35 -34.89 20.63
C CYS A 318 8.20 -34.28 19.50
N CYS A 319 9.45 -33.89 19.79
CA CYS A 319 10.37 -33.36 18.78
C CYS A 319 10.83 -34.45 17.78
N SER A 320 10.86 -35.70 18.22
CA SER A 320 11.33 -36.84 17.41
C SER A 320 10.19 -37.58 16.71
N ASN A 321 8.93 -37.26 17.04
CA ASN A 321 7.77 -37.87 16.40
C ASN A 321 7.64 -37.39 14.95
N GLU A 322 7.10 -38.25 14.08
CA GLU A 322 6.80 -37.87 12.70
C GLU A 322 5.64 -36.91 12.61
N MET A 323 4.67 -37.00 13.53
CA MET A 323 3.51 -36.12 13.58
C MET A 323 3.75 -34.93 14.50
N VAL A 324 3.29 -33.76 14.06
CA VAL A 324 3.29 -32.52 14.85
C VAL A 324 1.86 -32.06 15.06
N MET A 325 1.53 -31.70 16.30
CA MET A 325 0.24 -31.11 16.62
C MET A 325 0.33 -29.59 16.64
N PHE A 326 -0.55 -28.96 15.87
CA PHE A 326 -0.75 -27.52 15.83
C PHE A 326 -1.97 -27.20 16.67
N GLU A 327 -1.85 -26.18 17.54
CA GLU A 327 -2.93 -25.66 18.34
C GLU A 327 -3.21 -24.19 17.98
N PHE A 328 -4.50 -23.93 17.74
CA PHE A 328 -5.09 -22.65 17.44
C PHE A 328 -6.00 -22.27 18.61
N SER A 329 -5.39 -21.78 19.69
CA SER A 329 -6.07 -21.48 20.95
C SER A 329 -7.09 -20.33 20.86
N GLN A 330 -7.17 -19.64 19.72
CA GLN A 330 -8.27 -18.72 19.41
C GLN A 330 -9.62 -19.45 19.25
N TYR A 331 -9.62 -20.77 19.03
CA TYR A 331 -10.84 -21.57 18.94
C TYR A 331 -11.15 -22.29 20.26
N SER A 332 -12.45 -22.45 20.55
CA SER A 332 -12.93 -23.15 21.75
C SER A 332 -12.43 -24.61 21.81
N ILE A 333 -12.35 -25.19 23.02
CA ILE A 333 -11.77 -26.52 23.26
C ILE A 333 -12.45 -27.61 22.40
N GLY A 334 -13.76 -27.53 22.19
CA GLY A 334 -14.52 -28.47 21.37
C GLY A 334 -14.50 -28.19 19.87
N SER A 335 -13.83 -27.12 19.42
CA SER A 335 -13.78 -26.77 18.00
C SER A 335 -12.87 -27.73 17.25
N ARG A 336 -13.39 -28.32 16.16
CA ARG A 336 -12.60 -29.10 15.20
C ARG A 336 -11.46 -28.29 14.54
N TRP A 337 -11.49 -26.96 14.63
CA TRP A 337 -10.45 -26.08 14.06
C TRP A 337 -9.35 -25.74 15.06
N ARG A 338 -9.51 -26.13 16.33
CA ARG A 338 -8.53 -25.84 17.38
C ARG A 338 -7.25 -26.64 17.21
N LYS A 339 -7.33 -27.91 16.83
CA LYS A 339 -6.17 -28.78 16.71
C LYS A 339 -6.11 -29.39 15.32
N THR A 340 -4.91 -29.47 14.76
CA THR A 340 -4.65 -30.28 13.55
C THR A 340 -3.31 -30.97 13.69
N MET A 341 -3.12 -32.08 12.97
CA MET A 341 -1.86 -32.82 12.94
C MET A 341 -1.33 -32.89 11.53
N ILE A 342 -0.02 -32.70 11.38
CA ILE A 342 0.69 -32.82 10.10
C ILE A 342 1.92 -33.72 10.23
N ASP A 343 2.28 -34.38 9.13
CA ASP A 343 3.46 -35.24 9.01
C ASP A 343 4.70 -34.39 8.65
N ARG A 344 5.70 -34.33 9.53
CA ARG A 344 6.93 -33.53 9.31
C ARG A 344 7.69 -33.87 8.03
N LYS A 345 7.65 -35.12 7.57
CA LYS A 345 8.47 -35.64 6.48
C LYS A 345 7.76 -35.55 5.13
N ARG A 346 6.44 -35.73 5.12
CA ARG A 346 5.66 -35.88 3.87
C ARG A 346 4.56 -34.84 3.70
N HIS A 347 4.54 -33.79 4.54
CA HIS A 347 3.49 -32.77 4.48
C HIS A 347 3.34 -32.18 3.08
N LYS A 348 2.09 -32.16 2.63
CA LYS A 348 1.59 -31.44 1.45
C LYS A 348 0.31 -30.73 1.85
N GLU A 349 -0.30 -30.01 0.93
CA GLU A 349 -1.66 -29.53 1.16
C GLU A 349 -2.59 -30.71 1.54
N ALA A 350 -3.26 -30.57 2.68
CA ALA A 350 -4.18 -31.54 3.25
C ALA A 350 -5.49 -30.84 3.64
N GLY A 351 -6.59 -31.60 3.68
CA GLY A 351 -7.92 -31.06 3.99
C GLY A 351 -8.95 -31.44 2.92
N ASN A 352 -10.12 -30.80 3.02
CA ASN A 352 -11.28 -31.10 2.19
C ASN A 352 -12.15 -29.84 2.01
N GLU A 353 -13.19 -29.90 1.18
CA GLU A 353 -14.06 -28.73 0.92
C GLU A 353 -14.90 -28.27 2.12
N GLY A 354 -15.16 -29.16 3.09
CA GLY A 354 -15.92 -28.85 4.30
C GLY A 354 -15.12 -28.15 5.39
N ASP A 355 -13.82 -28.45 5.49
CA ASP A 355 -12.90 -27.92 6.51
C ASP A 355 -11.92 -26.88 5.96
N GLY A 356 -11.84 -26.78 4.64
CA GLY A 356 -10.78 -26.08 3.94
C GLY A 356 -9.51 -26.91 3.83
N TYR A 357 -8.55 -26.32 3.15
CA TYR A 357 -7.25 -26.90 2.87
C TYR A 357 -6.19 -26.13 3.64
N TYR A 358 -5.37 -26.84 4.40
CA TYR A 358 -4.20 -26.31 5.07
C TYR A 358 -2.93 -26.87 4.45
N GLY A 359 -1.88 -26.07 4.45
CA GLY A 359 -0.71 -26.34 3.63
C GLY A 359 0.57 -25.83 4.26
N GLY A 360 1.26 -24.95 3.54
CA GLY A 360 2.61 -24.51 3.87
C GLY A 360 2.70 -23.91 5.26
N VAL A 361 3.75 -24.27 5.98
CA VAL A 361 4.03 -23.84 7.34
C VAL A 361 5.31 -23.00 7.35
N ARG A 362 5.27 -21.89 8.08
CA ARG A 362 6.46 -21.14 8.47
C ARG A 362 6.55 -21.04 9.99
N LYS A 363 7.77 -21.08 10.51
CA LYS A 363 8.06 -20.78 11.92
C LYS A 363 8.21 -19.26 12.10
N VAL A 364 7.62 -18.72 13.16
CA VAL A 364 7.70 -17.31 13.53
C VAL A 364 8.77 -17.16 14.62
N TYR A 365 9.93 -16.64 14.23
CA TYR A 365 11.08 -16.47 15.14
C TYR A 365 11.08 -15.13 15.88
N LYS A 366 10.58 -14.07 15.23
CA LYS A 366 10.71 -12.70 15.75
C LYS A 366 9.67 -12.45 16.84
N GLU A 367 10.14 -12.10 18.03
CA GLU A 367 9.30 -11.75 19.17
C GLU A 367 8.34 -10.59 18.86
N GLU A 368 8.75 -9.64 18.01
CA GLU A 368 7.87 -8.55 17.56
C GLU A 368 6.68 -9.04 16.74
N GLU A 369 6.85 -10.05 15.88
CA GLU A 369 5.76 -10.67 15.13
C GLU A 369 4.82 -11.45 16.06
N ILE A 370 5.38 -12.19 17.01
CA ILE A 370 4.62 -12.91 18.03
C ILE A 370 3.78 -11.95 18.88
N ARG A 371 4.39 -10.86 19.36
CA ARG A 371 3.68 -9.80 20.10
C ARG A 371 2.57 -9.18 19.27
N ARG A 372 2.81 -8.94 17.98
CA ARG A 372 1.78 -8.40 17.08
C ARG A 372 0.58 -9.34 16.99
N TRP A 373 0.79 -10.65 16.85
CA TRP A 373 -0.29 -11.64 16.89
C TRP A 373 -1.02 -11.68 18.23
N LYS A 374 -0.28 -11.65 19.35
CA LYS A 374 -0.86 -11.59 20.70
C LYS A 374 -1.68 -10.32 20.93
N CYS A 375 -1.31 -9.18 20.34
CA CYS A 375 -2.12 -7.95 20.39
C CYS A 375 -3.40 -8.00 19.54
N LEU A 376 -3.48 -8.95 18.60
CA LEU A 376 -4.67 -9.21 17.79
C LEU A 376 -5.55 -10.31 18.38
N TRP A 377 -5.17 -10.86 19.54
CA TRP A 377 -5.96 -11.89 20.22
C TRP A 377 -7.35 -11.35 20.54
N PRO A 378 -8.42 -12.12 20.26
CA PRO A 378 -9.75 -11.73 20.68
C PRO A 378 -9.75 -11.55 22.21
N ASN A 379 -10.18 -10.39 22.69
CA ASN A 379 -10.41 -10.21 24.12
C ASN A 379 -11.45 -11.25 24.57
N PRO A 380 -11.24 -11.96 25.69
CA PRO A 380 -12.15 -12.99 26.18
C PRO A 380 -13.51 -12.44 26.67
N CYS A 381 -13.91 -11.23 26.28
CA CYS A 381 -15.09 -10.52 26.79
C CYS A 381 -16.27 -10.49 25.81
N VAL A 382 -16.35 -11.42 24.86
CA VAL A 382 -17.55 -11.58 24.02
C VAL A 382 -17.89 -13.07 23.92
N GLU A 383 -18.38 -13.62 25.03
CA GLU A 383 -19.28 -14.78 25.03
C GLU A 383 -20.71 -14.29 25.34
#